data_AF-A0A2P4S9I0-F1
#
_entry.id   AF-A0A2P4S9I0-F1
#
_cell.length_a   1.000
_cell.length_b   1.000
_cell.length_c   1.000
_cell.angle_alpha   90.00
_cell.angle_beta   90.00
_cell.angle_gamma   90.00
#
_symmetry.space_group_name_H-M   'P 1'
#
loop_
_entity.id
_entity.type
_entity.pdbx_description
1 polymer ?
#
loop_
_entity_poly.entity_id
_entity_poly.type
_entity_poly.pdbx_seq_one_letter_code
_entity_poly.pdbx_strand_id
1 'polypeptide(L)'
;DEKVWSYAGGQLRPGFPRRIGDEFPGVPGDLDAAVECHPEECGGETVLFFKGDKVFSFDLELRVTKERPWLDVGPCDAALRWLERYYCLQGTQFYRFRPNSGKGLPGYPRDLRDYFIPCPGRGHGHGNASWGAAGDRCSGQPFQAITSDDSGRIYAFRGGLSFRLDSWRDGWHAWPQAHSWPGLQGDVDAAFSWNKHMYLIQGSQVSIYISGRGGHQLVEGYPRALQEELGVPKADAAFTCPGSAELYVITGDSVRRVDLTKSPRRADEPQPLPFDGVDGAMCTADGIYLLRGDSYHRYKDVAELLAARSPTDSRSIAADLFRCAQ
;
A
#
# COMPACT_ATOMS: atom_id res chain seq x y z
N ASP A 1 -19.80 -20.38 -20.47
CA ASP A 1 -20.91 -19.45 -20.69
C ASP A 1 -20.35 -18.20 -21.35
N GLU A 2 -21.06 -17.62 -22.32
CA GLU A 2 -20.60 -16.46 -23.12
C GLU A 2 -21.13 -15.12 -22.60
N LYS A 3 -21.81 -15.10 -21.45
CA LYS A 3 -22.48 -13.91 -20.94
C LYS A 3 -21.75 -13.30 -19.75
N VAL A 4 -21.82 -11.98 -19.65
CA VAL A 4 -21.37 -11.16 -18.53
C VAL A 4 -22.59 -10.57 -17.86
N TRP A 5 -22.61 -10.55 -16.54
CA TRP A 5 -23.59 -9.82 -15.72
C TRP A 5 -22.85 -8.76 -14.91
N SER A 6 -23.35 -7.52 -14.91
CA SER A 6 -22.78 -6.43 -14.13
C SER A 6 -23.77 -5.96 -13.08
N TYR A 7 -23.33 -5.98 -11.82
CA TYR A 7 -24.12 -5.53 -10.68
C TYR A 7 -23.46 -4.30 -10.03
N ALA A 8 -24.26 -3.30 -9.67
CA ALA A 8 -23.82 -2.14 -8.90
C ALA A 8 -24.76 -1.93 -7.71
N GLY A 9 -24.21 -1.86 -6.50
CA GLY A 9 -25.03 -1.77 -5.27
C GLY A 9 -26.02 -2.94 -5.11
N GLY A 10 -25.69 -4.12 -5.62
CA GLY A 10 -26.57 -5.30 -5.62
C GLY A 10 -27.66 -5.32 -6.70
N GLN A 11 -27.74 -4.31 -7.56
CA GLN A 11 -28.73 -4.23 -8.65
C GLN A 11 -28.09 -4.54 -10.01
N LEU A 12 -28.79 -5.34 -10.84
CA LEU A 12 -28.37 -5.62 -12.21
C LEU A 12 -28.40 -4.33 -13.02
N ARG A 13 -27.27 -3.98 -13.66
CA ARG A 13 -27.17 -2.76 -14.46
C ARG A 13 -28.04 -2.88 -15.73
N PRO A 14 -28.72 -1.80 -16.16
CA PRO A 14 -29.46 -1.79 -17.41
C PRO A 14 -28.59 -2.21 -18.61
N GLY A 15 -29.14 -3.06 -19.46
CA GLY A 15 -28.44 -3.57 -20.64
C GLY A 15 -27.55 -4.79 -20.41
N PHE A 16 -27.57 -5.40 -19.22
CA PHE A 16 -26.99 -6.73 -18.93
C PHE A 16 -28.08 -7.80 -18.75
N PRO A 17 -27.79 -9.09 -19.03
CA PRO A 17 -26.50 -9.63 -19.44
C PRO A 17 -26.12 -9.30 -20.90
N ARG A 18 -24.81 -9.27 -21.16
CA ARG A 18 -24.21 -9.03 -22.50
C ARG A 18 -23.33 -10.18 -22.90
N ARG A 19 -23.06 -10.36 -24.19
CA ARG A 19 -22.01 -11.29 -24.63
C ARG A 19 -20.65 -10.76 -24.19
N ILE A 20 -19.76 -11.66 -23.79
CA ILE A 20 -18.41 -11.30 -23.37
C ILE A 20 -17.62 -10.61 -24.47
N GLY A 21 -17.77 -11.04 -25.73
CA GLY A 21 -17.11 -10.40 -26.87
C GLY A 21 -17.63 -8.98 -27.16
N ASP A 22 -18.86 -8.66 -26.77
CA ASP A 22 -19.42 -7.30 -26.92
C ASP A 22 -18.90 -6.38 -25.81
N GLU A 23 -18.86 -6.89 -24.58
CA GLU A 23 -18.40 -6.13 -23.41
C GLU A 23 -16.87 -6.05 -23.29
N PHE A 24 -16.15 -7.05 -23.80
CA PHE A 24 -14.69 -7.15 -23.78
C PHE A 24 -14.17 -7.64 -25.15
N PRO A 25 -14.13 -6.76 -26.17
CA PRO A 25 -13.73 -7.15 -27.52
C PRO A 25 -12.35 -7.81 -27.59
N GLY A 26 -12.30 -9.01 -28.16
CA GLY A 26 -11.06 -9.79 -28.31
C GLY A 26 -10.77 -10.76 -27.17
N VAL A 27 -11.53 -10.71 -26.07
CA VAL A 27 -11.46 -11.71 -24.99
C VAL A 27 -12.21 -12.96 -25.41
N PRO A 28 -11.63 -14.17 -25.25
CA PRO A 28 -12.32 -15.41 -25.59
C PRO A 28 -13.49 -15.69 -24.63
N GLY A 29 -14.51 -16.41 -25.10
CA GLY A 29 -15.55 -16.97 -24.24
C GLY A 29 -15.05 -18.15 -23.41
N ASP A 30 -15.89 -18.65 -22.49
CA ASP A 30 -15.59 -19.78 -21.59
C ASP A 30 -14.25 -19.59 -20.85
N LEU A 31 -14.14 -18.46 -20.13
CA LEU A 31 -12.99 -18.15 -19.29
C LEU A 31 -13.00 -19.00 -18.02
N ASP A 32 -11.81 -19.32 -17.52
CA ASP A 32 -11.63 -20.07 -16.29
C ASP A 32 -11.55 -19.12 -15.08
N ALA A 33 -10.93 -17.95 -15.25
CA ALA A 33 -10.81 -16.95 -14.20
C ALA A 33 -10.70 -15.52 -14.74
N ALA A 34 -10.97 -14.54 -13.88
CA ALA A 34 -10.72 -13.12 -14.12
C ALA A 34 -10.26 -12.44 -12.82
N VAL A 35 -9.42 -11.40 -12.92
CA VAL A 35 -9.06 -10.55 -11.78
C VAL A 35 -8.86 -9.10 -12.23
N GLU A 36 -9.41 -8.16 -11.47
CA GLU A 36 -9.20 -6.73 -11.64
C GLU A 36 -7.76 -6.32 -11.28
N CYS A 37 -7.18 -5.40 -12.05
CA CYS A 37 -5.85 -4.88 -11.82
C CYS A 37 -5.84 -3.36 -11.88
N HIS A 38 -5.46 -2.75 -10.76
CA HIS A 38 -5.54 -1.31 -10.60
C HIS A 38 -4.38 -0.59 -11.34
N PRO A 39 -4.57 0.69 -11.74
CA PRO A 39 -3.57 1.46 -12.48
C PRO A 39 -2.18 1.49 -11.84
N GLU A 40 -2.10 1.61 -10.52
CA GLU A 40 -0.82 1.65 -9.80
C GLU A 40 -0.11 0.29 -9.76
N GLU A 41 -0.81 -0.81 -10.04
CA GLU A 41 -0.28 -2.18 -10.00
C GLU A 41 0.03 -2.72 -11.41
N CYS A 42 -0.81 -2.41 -12.40
CA CYS A 42 -0.65 -2.84 -13.80
C CYS A 42 -0.18 -1.74 -14.77
N GLY A 43 -0.29 -0.46 -14.40
CA GLY A 43 0.02 0.68 -15.27
C GLY A 43 -1.11 1.19 -16.15
N GLY A 44 -2.33 0.77 -15.84
CA GLY A 44 -3.60 1.13 -16.47
C GLY A 44 -4.73 0.35 -15.80
N GLU A 45 -5.98 0.83 -15.91
CA GLU A 45 -7.13 0.12 -15.37
C GLU A 45 -7.40 -1.13 -16.24
N THR A 46 -7.04 -2.30 -15.73
CA THR A 46 -6.95 -3.53 -16.53
C THR A 46 -7.74 -4.66 -15.88
N VAL A 47 -8.32 -5.55 -16.68
CA VAL A 47 -8.78 -6.86 -16.21
C VAL A 47 -7.89 -7.93 -16.83
N LEU A 48 -7.40 -8.86 -16.01
CA LEU A 48 -6.69 -10.05 -16.48
C LEU A 48 -7.69 -11.21 -16.58
N PHE A 49 -7.76 -11.84 -17.75
CA PHE A 49 -8.61 -12.99 -18.04
C PHE A 49 -7.75 -14.23 -18.30
N PHE A 50 -8.15 -15.38 -17.76
CA PHE A 50 -7.43 -16.65 -17.87
C PHE A 50 -8.28 -17.66 -18.64
N LYS A 51 -7.66 -18.34 -19.60
CA LYS A 51 -8.27 -19.43 -20.36
C LYS A 51 -7.22 -20.48 -20.69
N GLY A 52 -7.29 -21.64 -20.06
CA GLY A 52 -6.25 -22.66 -20.10
C GLY A 52 -4.92 -22.08 -19.63
N ASP A 53 -3.88 -22.27 -20.44
CA ASP A 53 -2.54 -21.73 -20.24
C ASP A 53 -2.37 -20.28 -20.74
N LYS A 54 -3.43 -19.66 -21.25
CA LYS A 54 -3.38 -18.31 -21.82
C LYS A 54 -3.90 -17.25 -20.87
N VAL A 55 -3.23 -16.10 -20.91
CA VAL A 55 -3.62 -14.91 -20.16
C VAL A 55 -3.86 -13.74 -21.11
N PHE A 56 -4.97 -13.04 -20.93
CA PHE A 56 -5.33 -11.87 -21.71
C PHE A 56 -5.47 -10.67 -20.77
N SER A 57 -4.81 -9.56 -21.09
CA SER A 57 -5.08 -8.29 -20.43
C SER A 57 -6.04 -7.46 -21.27
N PHE A 58 -7.12 -7.01 -20.67
CA PHE A 58 -8.06 -6.06 -21.26
C PHE A 58 -7.88 -4.69 -20.63
N ASP A 59 -7.50 -3.70 -21.44
CA ASP A 59 -7.42 -2.30 -21.00
C ASP A 59 -8.82 -1.68 -21.02
N LEU A 60 -9.32 -1.22 -19.87
CA LEU A 60 -10.69 -0.71 -19.73
C LEU A 60 -10.89 0.65 -20.42
N GLU A 61 -9.85 1.47 -20.50
CA GLU A 61 -9.89 2.79 -21.11
C GLU A 61 -9.80 2.69 -22.63
N LEU A 62 -8.80 1.96 -23.14
CA LEU A 62 -8.57 1.78 -24.57
C LEU A 62 -9.49 0.74 -25.21
N ARG A 63 -10.12 -0.12 -24.39
CA ARG A 63 -10.96 -1.26 -24.82
C ARG A 63 -10.24 -2.23 -25.76
N VAL A 64 -8.96 -2.47 -25.50
CA VAL A 64 -8.10 -3.36 -26.28
C VAL A 64 -7.71 -4.59 -25.47
N THR A 65 -7.82 -5.76 -26.10
CA THR A 65 -7.32 -7.03 -25.56
C THR A 65 -5.90 -7.30 -26.05
N LYS A 66 -5.03 -7.74 -25.14
CA LYS A 66 -3.68 -8.23 -25.46
C LYS A 66 -3.40 -9.56 -24.78
N GLU A 67 -3.09 -10.59 -25.56
CA GLU A 67 -2.56 -11.87 -25.04
C GLU A 67 -1.16 -11.64 -24.44
N ARG A 68 -0.93 -12.18 -23.25
CA ARG A 68 0.31 -12.05 -22.49
C ARG A 68 1.10 -13.36 -22.59
N PRO A 69 2.39 -13.31 -22.97
CA PRO A 69 3.23 -14.51 -23.08
C PRO A 69 3.78 -14.91 -21.69
N TRP A 70 2.89 -15.10 -20.72
CA TRP A 70 3.27 -15.49 -19.36
C TRP A 70 3.35 -17.02 -19.26
N LEU A 71 4.50 -17.52 -18.81
CA LEU A 71 4.77 -18.96 -18.70
C LEU A 71 4.64 -19.49 -17.27
N ASP A 72 4.73 -18.61 -16.26
CA ASP A 72 4.70 -18.99 -14.84
C ASP A 72 3.29 -18.87 -14.22
N VAL A 73 2.27 -18.52 -15.01
CA VAL A 73 0.90 -18.28 -14.54
C VAL A 73 -0.08 -18.95 -15.49
N GLY A 74 -1.04 -19.65 -14.89
CA GLY A 74 -2.04 -20.47 -15.55
C GLY A 74 -1.73 -21.98 -15.41
N PRO A 75 -2.74 -22.85 -15.56
CA PRO A 75 -4.17 -22.54 -15.61
C PRO A 75 -4.71 -22.01 -14.26
N CYS A 76 -5.82 -21.28 -14.25
CA CYS A 76 -6.42 -20.75 -13.01
C CYS A 76 -7.89 -21.12 -12.97
N ASP A 77 -8.32 -21.85 -11.94
CA ASP A 77 -9.75 -22.14 -11.71
C ASP A 77 -10.49 -20.92 -11.14
N ALA A 78 -9.75 -20.04 -10.47
CA ALA A 78 -10.19 -18.72 -10.04
C ALA A 78 -8.97 -17.81 -9.88
N ALA A 79 -9.20 -16.50 -9.89
CA ALA A 79 -8.18 -15.51 -9.60
C ALA A 79 -8.79 -14.40 -8.75
N LEU A 80 -7.99 -13.83 -7.85
CA LEU A 80 -8.44 -12.73 -7.01
C LEU A 80 -7.30 -11.79 -6.68
N ARG A 81 -7.67 -10.53 -6.45
CA ARG A 81 -6.81 -9.51 -5.88
C ARG A 81 -7.24 -9.29 -4.43
N TRP A 82 -6.28 -9.31 -3.50
CA TRP A 82 -6.55 -9.00 -2.10
C TRP A 82 -5.38 -8.22 -1.51
N LEU A 83 -5.66 -7.01 -1.00
CA LEU A 83 -4.64 -6.11 -0.42
C LEU A 83 -3.39 -5.99 -1.31
N GLU A 84 -3.60 -5.61 -2.58
CA GLU A 84 -2.56 -5.42 -3.63
C GLU A 84 -1.79 -6.69 -4.04
N ARG A 85 -2.28 -7.88 -3.67
CA ARG A 85 -1.66 -9.16 -4.00
C ARG A 85 -2.57 -9.95 -4.93
N TYR A 86 -1.97 -10.58 -5.94
CA TYR A 86 -2.69 -11.30 -6.98
C TYR A 86 -2.47 -12.80 -6.84
N TYR A 87 -3.57 -13.53 -6.80
CA TYR A 87 -3.58 -14.96 -6.55
C TYR A 87 -4.25 -15.67 -7.71
N CYS A 88 -3.64 -16.77 -8.13
CA CYS A 88 -4.28 -17.75 -8.98
C CYS A 88 -4.54 -19.01 -8.14
N LEU A 89 -5.77 -19.52 -8.22
CA LEU A 89 -6.25 -20.69 -7.51
C LEU A 89 -6.32 -21.87 -8.49
N GLN A 90 -5.84 -23.02 -8.03
CA GLN A 90 -5.87 -24.31 -8.74
C GLN A 90 -6.32 -25.38 -7.75
N GLY A 91 -7.60 -25.76 -7.82
CA GLY A 91 -8.25 -26.64 -6.85
C GLY A 91 -8.14 -26.09 -5.43
N THR A 92 -7.48 -26.82 -4.53
CA THR A 92 -7.21 -26.36 -3.15
C THR A 92 -5.87 -25.65 -3.02
N GLN A 93 -5.12 -25.49 -4.09
CA GLN A 93 -3.83 -24.81 -4.10
C GLN A 93 -3.97 -23.38 -4.61
N PHE A 94 -3.06 -22.52 -4.21
CA PHE A 94 -2.93 -21.19 -4.78
C PHE A 94 -1.46 -20.79 -4.90
N TYR A 95 -1.19 -19.87 -5.82
CA TYR A 95 0.11 -19.21 -5.94
C TYR A 95 -0.07 -17.70 -6.15
N ARG A 96 0.96 -16.95 -5.75
CA ARG A 96 1.01 -15.50 -5.94
C ARG A 96 1.87 -15.16 -7.14
N PHE A 97 1.41 -14.21 -7.94
CA PHE A 97 2.13 -13.73 -9.12
C PHE A 97 2.22 -12.20 -9.16
N ARG A 98 3.16 -11.69 -9.95
CA ARG A 98 3.23 -10.25 -10.25
C ARG A 98 2.33 -9.92 -11.44
N PRO A 99 1.36 -9.00 -11.32
CA PRO A 99 0.34 -8.77 -12.34
C PRO A 99 0.87 -8.04 -13.59
N ASN A 100 2.05 -7.42 -13.51
CA ASN A 100 2.66 -6.73 -14.66
C ASN A 100 3.53 -7.68 -15.52
N SER A 101 4.10 -8.72 -14.90
CA SER A 101 5.09 -9.61 -15.54
C SER A 101 4.67 -11.06 -15.62
N GLY A 102 3.61 -11.46 -14.91
CA GLY A 102 3.19 -12.86 -14.79
C GLY A 102 4.21 -13.74 -14.10
N LYS A 103 5.12 -13.18 -13.29
CA LYS A 103 6.17 -13.97 -12.63
C LYS A 103 5.62 -14.57 -11.34
N GLY A 104 5.72 -15.89 -11.20
CA GLY A 104 5.43 -16.60 -9.95
C GLY A 104 6.42 -16.22 -8.85
N LEU A 105 5.95 -16.22 -7.61
CA LEU A 105 6.78 -15.93 -6.44
C LEU A 105 7.26 -17.23 -5.76
N PRO A 106 8.44 -17.23 -5.11
CA PRO A 106 8.95 -18.43 -4.44
C PRO A 106 8.09 -18.82 -3.24
N GLY A 107 8.13 -20.11 -2.87
CA GLY A 107 7.40 -20.64 -1.70
C GLY A 107 5.92 -20.90 -1.96
N TYR A 108 5.58 -21.23 -3.21
CA TYR A 108 4.26 -21.63 -3.69
C TYR A 108 4.37 -22.96 -4.48
N PRO A 109 3.28 -23.71 -4.65
CA PRO A 109 1.91 -23.43 -4.19
C PRO A 109 1.72 -23.56 -2.67
N ARG A 110 0.64 -22.97 -2.15
CA ARG A 110 0.15 -23.12 -0.77
C ARG A 110 -1.29 -23.62 -0.77
N ASP A 111 -1.77 -24.18 0.34
CA ASP A 111 -3.13 -24.74 0.44
C ASP A 111 -4.12 -23.67 0.93
N LEU A 112 -5.22 -23.46 0.20
CA LEU A 112 -6.28 -22.50 0.54
C LEU A 112 -6.81 -22.69 1.96
N ARG A 113 -6.88 -23.93 2.43
CA ARG A 113 -7.44 -24.31 3.75
C ARG A 113 -6.52 -23.95 4.92
N ASP A 114 -5.28 -23.59 4.64
CA ASP A 114 -4.38 -23.07 5.66
C ASP A 114 -4.43 -21.53 5.73
N TYR A 115 -4.92 -20.82 4.70
CA TYR A 115 -4.81 -19.35 4.58
C TYR A 115 -6.14 -18.63 4.39
N PHE A 116 -6.92 -19.00 3.38
CA PHE A 116 -8.13 -18.27 2.98
C PHE A 116 -9.43 -18.87 3.54
N ILE A 117 -9.44 -20.18 3.79
CA ILE A 117 -10.62 -20.90 4.26
C ILE A 117 -10.33 -21.48 5.65
N PRO A 118 -11.00 -21.00 6.72
CA PRO A 118 -10.80 -21.55 8.05
C PRO A 118 -11.27 -23.01 8.07
N CYS A 119 -10.34 -23.93 8.33
CA CYS A 119 -10.59 -25.36 8.37
C CYS A 119 -10.12 -25.94 9.72
N PRO A 120 -10.93 -26.74 10.42
CA PRO A 120 -10.53 -27.37 11.67
C PRO A 120 -9.22 -28.17 11.53
N GLY A 121 -8.29 -27.96 12.48
CA GLY A 121 -6.98 -28.62 12.49
C GLY A 121 -5.99 -28.12 11.43
N ARG A 122 -6.32 -27.04 10.72
CA ARG A 122 -5.47 -26.40 9.70
C ARG A 122 -5.25 -24.94 10.03
N GLY A 123 -4.26 -24.35 9.38
CA GLY A 123 -3.95 -22.94 9.55
C GLY A 123 -2.50 -22.59 9.24
N HIS A 124 -2.24 -21.29 9.27
CA HIS A 124 -0.90 -20.73 9.24
C HIS A 124 -0.66 -19.98 10.55
N GLY A 125 0.58 -19.96 11.01
CA GLY A 125 0.94 -19.29 12.27
C GLY A 125 0.85 -20.16 13.54
N HIS A 126 0.92 -21.49 13.44
CA HIS A 126 1.04 -22.36 14.63
C HIS A 126 2.36 -22.06 15.38
N GLY A 127 2.27 -21.62 16.64
CA GLY A 127 3.39 -21.16 17.47
C GLY A 127 3.40 -19.63 17.65
N ASN A 128 4.51 -19.06 18.14
CA ASN A 128 4.75 -17.61 18.32
C ASN A 128 4.80 -16.84 16.97
N ALA A 129 4.07 -17.31 15.95
CA ALA A 129 4.16 -17.00 14.53
C ALA A 129 3.00 -16.12 14.02
N SER A 130 2.00 -15.80 14.86
CA SER A 130 1.40 -14.47 14.76
C SER A 130 2.47 -13.49 15.22
N TRP A 131 2.70 -12.39 14.53
CA TRP A 131 3.72 -11.39 14.89
C TRP A 131 3.44 -10.66 16.22
N GLY A 132 2.74 -11.32 17.15
CA GLY A 132 2.31 -10.84 18.45
C GLY A 132 1.59 -9.51 18.35
N ALA A 133 1.83 -8.68 19.37
CA ALA A 133 1.33 -7.31 19.41
C ALA A 133 1.81 -6.45 18.23
N ALA A 134 2.98 -6.75 17.63
CA ALA A 134 3.47 -6.00 16.48
C ALA A 134 2.63 -6.25 15.22
N GLY A 135 2.07 -7.46 15.06
CA GLY A 135 1.15 -7.81 13.96
C GLY A 135 -0.31 -7.44 14.23
N ASP A 136 -0.70 -7.28 15.49
CA ASP A 136 -2.06 -6.92 15.87
C ASP A 136 -2.28 -5.41 15.79
N ARG A 137 -3.02 -4.95 14.77
CA ARG A 137 -3.37 -3.54 14.56
C ARG A 137 -4.10 -2.90 15.76
N CYS A 138 -4.72 -3.69 16.63
CA CYS A 138 -5.47 -3.23 17.80
C CYS A 138 -4.68 -3.33 19.12
N SER A 139 -3.39 -3.66 19.07
CA SER A 139 -2.58 -3.92 20.27
C SER A 139 -2.24 -2.70 21.13
N GLY A 140 -2.51 -1.49 20.64
CA GLY A 140 -2.09 -0.23 21.26
C GLY A 140 -0.59 0.06 21.15
N GLN A 141 0.20 -0.81 20.50
CA GLN A 141 1.61 -0.50 20.25
C GLN A 141 1.77 0.60 19.19
N PRO A 142 2.71 1.55 19.37
CA PRO A 142 2.92 2.65 18.44
C PRO A 142 3.38 2.15 17.07
N PHE A 143 2.98 2.87 16.02
CA PHE A 143 3.52 2.71 14.67
C PHE A 143 4.69 3.67 14.50
N GLN A 144 5.83 3.18 14.01
CA GLN A 144 7.08 3.96 13.87
C GLN A 144 7.07 4.85 12.63
N ALA A 145 6.18 4.60 11.67
CA ALA A 145 5.97 5.49 10.54
C ALA A 145 4.58 5.28 9.97
N ILE A 146 4.04 6.32 9.35
CA ILE A 146 2.82 6.28 8.56
C ILE A 146 3.00 7.22 7.36
N THR A 147 2.36 6.93 6.24
CA THR A 147 2.40 7.79 5.06
C THR A 147 1.18 7.51 4.18
N SER A 148 0.79 8.52 3.39
CA SER A 148 -0.23 8.40 2.35
C SER A 148 0.38 8.80 1.01
N ASP A 149 0.27 7.96 0.00
CA ASP A 149 0.79 8.28 -1.34
C ASP A 149 -0.15 9.16 -2.18
N ASP A 150 0.35 9.61 -3.33
CA ASP A 150 -0.37 10.49 -4.26
C ASP A 150 -1.67 9.86 -4.81
N SER A 151 -1.84 8.53 -4.70
CA SER A 151 -3.05 7.81 -5.08
C SER A 151 -3.99 7.52 -3.89
N GLY A 152 -3.69 8.08 -2.71
CA GLY A 152 -4.49 7.94 -1.50
C GLY A 152 -4.23 6.67 -0.71
N ARG A 153 -3.17 5.93 -1.04
CA ARG A 153 -2.82 4.67 -0.40
C ARG A 153 -2.13 4.94 0.91
N ILE A 154 -2.62 4.35 2.00
CA ILE A 154 -2.10 4.61 3.34
C ILE A 154 -1.38 3.37 3.87
N TYR A 155 -0.12 3.58 4.26
CA TYR A 155 0.74 2.56 4.83
C TYR A 155 1.21 2.97 6.22
N ALA A 156 1.13 2.05 7.18
CA ALA A 156 1.73 2.19 8.50
C ALA A 156 2.77 1.10 8.73
N PHE A 157 3.84 1.40 9.46
CA PHE A 157 4.98 0.52 9.68
C PHE A 157 5.16 0.23 11.17
N ARG A 158 5.38 -1.05 11.50
CA ARG A 158 5.69 -1.45 12.88
C ARG A 158 6.49 -2.73 12.96
N GLY A 159 7.65 -2.70 13.63
CA GLY A 159 8.46 -3.90 13.91
C GLY A 159 8.81 -4.72 12.66
N GLY A 160 9.25 -4.06 11.59
CA GLY A 160 9.52 -4.69 10.29
C GLY A 160 8.28 -5.15 9.50
N LEU A 161 7.07 -4.84 9.98
CA LEU A 161 5.80 -5.10 9.30
C LEU A 161 5.24 -3.83 8.70
N SER A 162 4.31 -4.03 7.79
CA SER A 162 3.51 -2.99 7.16
C SER A 162 2.04 -3.34 7.16
N PHE A 163 1.23 -2.30 7.22
CA PHE A 163 -0.22 -2.36 7.24
C PHE A 163 -0.76 -1.48 6.12
N ARG A 164 -1.84 -1.94 5.50
CA ARG A 164 -2.57 -1.19 4.48
C ARG A 164 -3.92 -0.74 5.01
N LEU A 165 -4.18 0.56 5.01
CA LEU A 165 -5.32 1.16 5.75
C LEU A 165 -6.49 1.58 4.86
N ASP A 166 -6.24 2.05 3.64
CA ASP A 166 -7.30 2.50 2.71
C ASP A 166 -8.17 1.36 2.16
N SER A 167 -7.63 0.14 2.06
CA SER A 167 -8.34 -1.06 1.60
C SER A 167 -9.08 -1.81 2.71
N TRP A 168 -9.48 -1.12 3.79
CA TRP A 168 -10.10 -1.72 4.98
C TRP A 168 -11.38 -2.53 4.69
N ARG A 169 -12.08 -2.24 3.59
CA ARG A 169 -13.27 -3.00 3.16
C ARG A 169 -12.95 -4.43 2.75
N ASP A 170 -11.71 -4.67 2.35
CA ASP A 170 -11.20 -6.00 1.98
C ASP A 170 -10.67 -6.76 3.22
N GLY A 171 -10.71 -6.14 4.39
CA GLY A 171 -10.17 -6.67 5.64
C GLY A 171 -8.79 -6.11 5.98
N TRP A 172 -8.12 -6.77 6.93
CA TRP A 172 -6.88 -6.30 7.53
C TRP A 172 -5.85 -7.43 7.58
N HIS A 173 -4.60 -7.11 7.22
CA HIS A 173 -3.49 -8.03 7.37
C HIS A 173 -2.16 -7.29 7.46
N ALA A 174 -1.28 -7.69 8.39
CA ALA A 174 0.08 -7.20 8.49
C ALA A 174 1.01 -8.02 7.59
N TRP A 175 1.95 -7.37 6.90
CA TRP A 175 2.91 -8.08 6.05
C TRP A 175 4.34 -7.69 6.39
N PRO A 176 5.30 -8.63 6.35
CA PRO A 176 6.71 -8.28 6.32
C PRO A 176 6.94 -7.21 5.25
N GLN A 177 7.55 -6.10 5.64
CA GLN A 177 7.67 -4.95 4.75
C GLN A 177 8.44 -5.28 3.46
N ALA A 178 9.43 -6.17 3.54
CA ALA A 178 10.18 -6.66 2.38
C ALA A 178 9.32 -7.29 1.27
N HIS A 179 8.06 -7.68 1.56
CA HIS A 179 7.13 -8.18 0.55
C HIS A 179 6.63 -7.10 -0.40
N SER A 180 6.52 -5.86 0.07
CA SER A 180 6.06 -4.71 -0.70
C SER A 180 7.21 -3.79 -1.11
N TRP A 181 8.23 -3.63 -0.26
CA TRP A 181 9.42 -2.80 -0.52
C TRP A 181 10.68 -3.69 -0.57
N PRO A 182 11.07 -4.19 -1.76
CA PRO A 182 12.20 -5.11 -1.90
C PRO A 182 13.49 -4.49 -1.37
N GLY A 183 14.18 -5.21 -0.47
CA GLY A 183 15.44 -4.76 0.14
C GLY A 183 15.27 -4.02 1.47
N LEU A 184 14.06 -3.61 1.85
CA LEU A 184 13.80 -2.94 3.11
C LEU A 184 13.86 -3.92 4.30
N GLN A 185 14.67 -3.62 5.31
CA GLN A 185 14.86 -4.45 6.51
C GLN A 185 14.97 -3.58 7.76
N GLY A 186 14.44 -4.04 8.90
CA GLY A 186 14.46 -3.27 10.16
C GLY A 186 13.34 -2.24 10.26
N ASP A 187 13.46 -1.30 11.19
CA ASP A 187 12.39 -0.33 11.45
C ASP A 187 12.49 0.89 10.53
N VAL A 188 11.34 1.44 10.17
CA VAL A 188 11.20 2.67 9.40
C VAL A 188 10.91 3.80 10.38
N ASP A 189 11.80 4.78 10.46
CA ASP A 189 11.69 5.89 11.41
C ASP A 189 10.79 7.01 10.89
N ALA A 190 10.73 7.20 9.57
CA ALA A 190 9.85 8.17 8.94
C ALA A 190 9.56 7.76 7.50
N ALA A 191 8.38 8.13 7.00
CA ALA A 191 7.98 7.85 5.64
C ALA A 191 7.20 9.04 5.06
N PHE A 192 7.41 9.35 3.79
CA PHE A 192 6.60 10.32 3.06
C PHE A 192 6.54 9.94 1.58
N SER A 193 5.69 10.60 0.81
CA SER A 193 5.60 10.38 -0.63
C SER A 193 5.68 11.68 -1.41
N TRP A 194 6.31 11.67 -2.57
CA TRP A 194 6.27 12.83 -3.45
C TRP A 194 6.46 12.39 -4.89
N ASN A 195 5.62 12.91 -5.78
CA ASN A 195 5.75 12.72 -7.21
C ASN A 195 5.87 11.23 -7.60
N LYS A 196 4.94 10.40 -7.09
CA LYS A 196 4.87 8.94 -7.27
C LYS A 196 6.07 8.16 -6.72
N HIS A 197 6.82 8.75 -5.80
CA HIS A 197 7.90 8.06 -5.08
C HIS A 197 7.58 7.95 -3.60
N MET A 198 7.88 6.80 -3.01
CA MET A 198 7.85 6.55 -1.58
C MET A 198 9.25 6.70 -1.01
N TYR A 199 9.39 7.51 0.02
CA TYR A 199 10.63 7.75 0.74
C TYR A 199 10.52 7.08 2.09
N LEU A 200 11.40 6.12 2.37
CA LEU A 200 11.45 5.39 3.64
C LEU A 200 12.80 5.66 4.31
N ILE A 201 12.75 6.25 5.50
CA ILE A 201 13.92 6.70 6.25
C ILE A 201 14.21 5.69 7.36
N GLN A 202 15.48 5.27 7.46
CA GLN A 202 15.99 4.35 8.47
C GLN A 202 17.32 4.88 8.99
N GLY A 203 17.34 5.38 10.22
CA GLY A 203 18.46 6.08 10.81
C GLY A 203 18.88 7.29 9.97
N SER A 204 20.13 7.27 9.50
CA SER A 204 20.72 8.33 8.67
C SER A 204 20.63 8.04 7.17
N GLN A 205 19.81 7.07 6.76
CA GLN A 205 19.64 6.69 5.36
C GLN A 205 18.20 6.85 4.88
N VAL A 206 18.04 7.12 3.59
CA VAL A 206 16.74 7.13 2.91
C VAL A 206 16.77 6.17 1.74
N SER A 207 15.71 5.37 1.58
CA SER A 207 15.43 4.58 0.39
C SER A 207 14.29 5.20 -0.39
N ILE A 208 14.41 5.27 -1.72
CA ILE A 208 13.35 5.79 -2.59
C ILE A 208 12.81 4.66 -3.44
N TYR A 209 11.50 4.47 -3.43
CA TYR A 209 10.80 3.52 -4.28
C TYR A 209 9.88 4.24 -5.24
N ILE A 210 9.88 3.83 -6.51
CA ILE A 210 8.88 4.26 -7.48
C ILE A 210 7.59 3.48 -7.20
N SER A 211 6.50 4.18 -6.94
CA SER A 211 5.15 3.62 -6.94
C SER A 211 4.65 3.59 -8.39
N GLY A 212 4.48 2.39 -8.93
CA GLY A 212 4.02 2.22 -10.31
C GLY A 212 4.00 0.75 -10.76
N ARG A 213 4.09 0.53 -12.08
CA ARG A 213 3.86 -0.77 -12.74
C ARG A 213 4.62 -1.91 -12.05
N GLY A 214 3.89 -2.81 -11.39
CA GLY A 214 4.46 -3.97 -10.70
C GLY A 214 4.74 -3.82 -9.21
N GLY A 215 4.23 -2.77 -8.57
CA GLY A 215 4.47 -2.47 -7.16
C GLY A 215 5.68 -1.56 -6.95
N HIS A 216 6.19 -1.52 -5.72
CA HIS A 216 7.27 -0.60 -5.37
C HIS A 216 8.63 -1.10 -5.86
N GLN A 217 9.32 -0.29 -6.64
CA GLN A 217 10.65 -0.60 -7.19
C GLN A 217 11.69 0.34 -6.59
N LEU A 218 12.74 -0.21 -5.97
CA LEU A 218 13.84 0.59 -5.42
C LEU A 218 14.55 1.35 -6.55
N VAL A 219 14.72 2.66 -6.38
CA VAL A 219 15.48 3.50 -7.30
C VAL A 219 16.96 3.11 -7.23
N GLU A 220 17.60 2.98 -8.39
CA GLU A 220 19.02 2.64 -8.48
C GLU A 220 19.89 3.64 -7.70
N GLY A 221 20.85 3.12 -6.93
CA GLY A 221 21.75 3.93 -6.12
C GLY A 221 21.18 4.37 -4.77
N TYR A 222 20.06 3.78 -4.33
CA TYR A 222 19.54 3.89 -2.96
C TYR A 222 19.75 2.58 -2.17
N PRO A 223 19.87 2.65 -0.82
CA PRO A 223 19.72 3.83 0.03
C PRO A 223 20.88 4.85 -0.08
N ARG A 224 20.61 6.11 0.27
CA ARG A 224 21.58 7.21 0.34
C ARG A 224 21.56 7.89 1.70
N ALA A 225 22.60 8.67 2.01
CA ALA A 225 22.65 9.47 3.22
C ALA A 225 21.53 10.51 3.23
N LEU A 226 20.75 10.54 4.32
CA LEU A 226 19.64 11.47 4.53
C LEU A 226 20.08 12.93 4.45
N GLN A 227 21.25 13.24 4.99
CA GLN A 227 21.85 14.56 4.98
C GLN A 227 22.18 15.05 3.56
N GLU A 228 22.61 14.15 2.67
CA GLU A 228 22.93 14.47 1.29
C GLU A 228 21.67 14.61 0.44
N GLU A 229 20.67 13.75 0.68
CA GLU A 229 19.45 13.68 -0.13
C GLU A 229 18.40 14.74 0.26
N LEU A 230 18.26 15.05 1.55
CA LEU A 230 17.21 15.94 2.08
C LEU A 230 17.75 17.12 2.90
N GLY A 231 19.06 17.17 3.17
CA GLY A 231 19.64 18.25 3.97
C GLY A 231 19.35 18.16 5.47
N VAL A 232 18.89 17.01 5.97
CA VAL A 232 18.59 16.79 7.40
C VAL A 232 19.36 15.56 7.95
N PRO A 233 19.81 15.59 9.22
CA PRO A 233 20.60 14.50 9.78
C PRO A 233 19.75 13.34 10.34
N LYS A 234 18.48 13.59 10.69
CA LYS A 234 17.56 12.64 11.32
C LYS A 234 16.11 13.03 10.99
N ALA A 235 15.19 12.07 11.05
CA ALA A 235 13.75 12.28 11.03
C ALA A 235 13.08 11.32 12.02
N ASP A 236 12.23 11.84 12.91
CA ASP A 236 11.33 11.02 13.76
C ASP A 236 9.96 10.85 13.09
N ALA A 237 9.60 11.77 12.20
CA ALA A 237 8.46 11.67 11.31
C ALA A 237 8.68 12.60 10.11
N ALA A 238 7.97 12.34 9.02
CA ALA A 238 8.02 13.17 7.83
C ALA A 238 6.67 13.16 7.13
N PHE A 239 6.28 14.27 6.50
CA PHE A 239 5.10 14.28 5.64
C PHE A 239 5.21 15.33 4.54
N THR A 240 4.44 15.08 3.49
CA THR A 240 4.18 15.97 2.36
C THR A 240 2.66 16.03 2.20
N CYS A 241 2.11 17.22 2.00
CA CYS A 241 0.66 17.34 1.75
C CYS A 241 0.34 17.15 0.26
N PRO A 242 -0.87 16.66 -0.08
CA PRO A 242 -1.26 16.41 -1.46
C PRO A 242 -1.04 17.62 -2.36
N GLY A 243 -0.34 17.41 -3.49
CA GLY A 243 -0.04 18.46 -4.47
C GLY A 243 1.08 19.44 -4.06
N SER A 244 1.68 19.29 -2.89
CA SER A 244 2.81 20.11 -2.43
C SER A 244 4.15 19.43 -2.70
N ALA A 245 5.17 20.24 -2.99
CA ALA A 245 6.57 19.81 -2.99
C ALA A 245 7.30 20.17 -1.69
N GLU A 246 6.58 20.67 -0.70
CA GLU A 246 7.11 20.98 0.62
C GLU A 246 7.07 19.75 1.51
N LEU A 247 8.25 19.26 1.84
CA LEU A 247 8.45 18.22 2.85
C LEU A 247 8.60 18.87 4.23
N TYR A 248 7.91 18.32 5.21
CA TYR A 248 8.07 18.66 6.62
C TYR A 248 8.71 17.48 7.34
N VAL A 249 9.87 17.71 7.94
CA VAL A 249 10.63 16.71 8.70
C VAL A 249 10.59 17.08 10.17
N ILE A 250 10.07 16.19 11.00
CA ILE A 250 9.96 16.39 12.45
C ILE A 250 11.14 15.71 13.14
N THR A 251 11.74 16.39 14.11
CA THR A 251 12.79 15.85 14.97
C THR A 251 12.65 16.45 16.37
N GLY A 252 12.40 15.59 17.35
CA GLY A 252 12.04 15.99 18.71
C GLY A 252 10.84 16.93 18.72
N ASP A 253 11.06 18.13 19.23
CA ASP A 253 10.06 19.19 19.39
C ASP A 253 10.03 20.21 18.24
N SER A 254 10.66 19.89 17.11
CA SER A 254 10.81 20.83 16.01
C SER A 254 10.48 20.22 14.65
N VAL A 255 10.08 21.08 13.71
CA VAL A 255 9.85 20.73 12.31
C VAL A 255 10.71 21.60 11.40
N ARG A 256 11.29 21.00 10.37
CA ARG A 256 12.01 21.69 9.29
C ARG A 256 11.26 21.50 7.97
N ARG A 257 11.16 22.57 7.19
CA ARG A 257 10.65 22.52 5.82
C ARG A 257 11.79 22.27 4.84
N VAL A 258 11.58 21.41 3.85
CA VAL A 258 12.51 21.14 2.74
C VAL A 258 11.74 21.28 1.42
N ASP A 259 12.22 22.11 0.52
CA ASP A 259 11.68 22.22 -0.85
C ASP A 259 12.25 21.09 -1.72
N LEU A 260 11.42 20.10 -2.05
CA LEU A 260 11.83 18.91 -2.78
C LEU A 260 12.22 19.19 -4.24
N THR A 261 11.89 20.37 -4.78
CA THR A 261 12.23 20.80 -6.15
C THR A 261 13.66 21.33 -6.29
N LYS A 262 14.34 21.62 -5.18
CA LYS A 262 15.69 22.18 -5.18
C LYS A 262 16.76 21.10 -5.24
N SER A 263 17.90 21.43 -5.82
CA SER A 263 19.11 20.62 -5.80
C SER A 263 20.34 21.52 -5.66
N PRO A 264 21.16 21.38 -4.59
CA PRO A 264 20.95 20.49 -3.45
C PRO A 264 19.74 20.90 -2.61
N ARG A 265 19.06 19.92 -2.00
CA ARG A 265 18.00 20.20 -1.02
C ARG A 265 18.62 20.72 0.27
N ARG A 266 17.97 21.72 0.86
CA ARG A 266 18.36 22.32 2.15
C ARG A 266 17.14 22.44 3.02
N ALA A 267 17.30 22.11 4.29
CA ALA A 267 16.28 22.33 5.30
C ALA A 267 16.32 23.79 5.77
N ASP A 268 15.14 24.37 5.93
CA ASP A 268 14.98 25.66 6.60
C ASP A 268 15.32 25.55 8.09
N GLU A 269 15.40 26.71 8.75
CA GLU A 269 15.53 26.79 10.21
C GLU A 269 14.38 26.03 10.91
N PRO A 270 14.67 25.32 12.02
CA PRO A 270 13.66 24.58 12.74
C PRO A 270 12.61 25.50 13.35
N GLN A 271 11.34 25.11 13.22
CA GLN A 271 10.21 25.76 13.87
C GLN A 271 9.72 24.87 15.02
N PRO A 272 9.33 25.44 16.17
CA PRO A 272 8.85 24.67 17.31
C PRO A 272 7.48 24.05 17.00
N LEU A 273 7.26 22.85 17.53
CA LEU A 273 5.97 22.17 17.57
C LEU A 273 5.44 22.09 19.00
N PRO A 274 4.12 21.94 19.21
CA PRO A 274 3.55 21.77 20.55
C PRO A 274 3.73 20.34 21.11
N PHE A 275 4.75 19.61 20.63
CA PHE A 275 5.06 18.23 20.98
C PHE A 275 6.53 18.15 21.39
N ASP A 276 6.85 17.24 22.30
CA ASP A 276 8.21 16.81 22.68
C ASP A 276 8.73 15.66 21.79
N GLY A 277 7.89 15.15 20.90
CA GLY A 277 8.19 14.06 19.96
C GLY A 277 6.90 13.45 19.38
N VAL A 278 7.03 12.84 18.21
CA VAL A 278 5.96 12.08 17.53
C VAL A 278 6.56 10.78 16.98
N ASP A 279 5.74 9.75 16.86
CA ASP A 279 6.15 8.45 16.30
C ASP A 279 5.93 8.37 14.79
N GLY A 280 5.16 9.29 14.21
CA GLY A 280 4.87 9.28 12.78
C GLY A 280 4.02 10.47 12.36
N ALA A 281 4.03 10.78 11.06
CA ALA A 281 3.23 11.85 10.51
C ALA A 281 2.76 11.51 9.10
N MET A 282 1.56 11.90 8.73
CA MET A 282 1.10 11.88 7.33
C MET A 282 0.22 13.09 7.05
N CYS A 283 0.09 13.47 5.78
CA CYS A 283 -0.86 14.49 5.35
C CYS A 283 -1.72 13.95 4.21
N THR A 284 -3.03 13.98 4.41
CA THR A 284 -4.03 13.52 3.44
C THR A 284 -4.87 14.70 2.96
N ALA A 285 -5.86 14.46 2.11
CA ALA A 285 -6.86 15.48 1.75
C ALA A 285 -7.65 16.01 2.97
N ASP A 286 -7.72 15.23 4.05
CA ASP A 286 -8.45 15.60 5.27
C ASP A 286 -7.58 16.35 6.30
N GLY A 287 -6.29 16.55 6.03
CA GLY A 287 -5.35 17.26 6.90
C GLY A 287 -4.16 16.43 7.35
N ILE A 288 -3.45 16.95 8.35
CA ILE A 288 -2.21 16.42 8.91
C ILE A 288 -2.53 15.60 10.15
N TYR A 289 -1.92 14.42 10.23
CA TYR A 289 -2.05 13.47 11.33
C TYR A 289 -0.67 13.30 11.96
N LEU A 290 -0.53 13.59 13.25
CA LEU A 290 0.68 13.36 14.03
C LEU A 290 0.41 12.24 15.04
N LEU A 291 1.09 11.11 14.89
CA LEU A 291 0.91 9.92 15.72
C LEU A 291 1.82 10.00 16.94
N ARG A 292 1.28 9.61 18.10
CA ARG A 292 2.00 9.51 19.37
C ARG A 292 1.38 8.43 20.24
N GLY A 293 2.14 7.39 20.53
CA GLY A 293 1.68 6.20 21.24
C GLY A 293 0.58 5.47 20.45
N ASP A 294 -0.55 5.26 21.12
CA ASP A 294 -1.77 4.66 20.57
C ASP A 294 -2.76 5.70 20.03
N SER A 295 -2.35 6.97 19.98
CA SER A 295 -3.20 8.10 19.65
C SER A 295 -2.62 9.02 18.58
N TYR A 296 -3.43 9.91 18.02
CA TYR A 296 -2.99 10.92 17.08
C TYR A 296 -3.65 12.27 17.32
N HIS A 297 -2.97 13.32 16.87
CA HIS A 297 -3.47 14.68 16.82
C HIS A 297 -3.69 15.09 15.36
N ARG A 298 -4.81 15.76 15.08
CA ARG A 298 -5.15 16.22 13.73
C ARG A 298 -5.09 17.73 13.62
N TYR A 299 -4.55 18.20 12.51
CA TYR A 299 -4.54 19.59 12.09
C TYR A 299 -5.12 19.68 10.67
N LYS A 300 -5.85 20.74 10.37
CA LYS A 300 -6.47 20.98 9.07
C LYS A 300 -5.41 21.17 7.99
N ASP A 301 -4.38 21.95 8.30
CA ASP A 301 -3.32 22.32 7.37
C ASP A 301 -2.04 22.69 8.12
N VAL A 302 -0.97 22.96 7.37
CA VAL A 302 0.34 23.31 7.93
C VAL A 302 0.28 24.63 8.72
N ALA A 303 -0.52 25.59 8.26
CA ALA A 303 -0.59 26.89 8.94
C ALA A 303 -1.18 26.73 10.35
N GLU A 304 -2.21 25.89 10.51
CA GLU A 304 -2.74 25.55 11.83
C GLU A 304 -1.70 24.82 12.69
N LEU A 305 -0.97 23.85 12.13
CA LEU A 305 0.06 23.12 12.86
C LEU A 305 1.16 24.06 13.40
N LEU A 306 1.70 24.93 12.55
CA LEU A 306 2.79 25.83 12.91
C LEU A 306 2.34 26.98 13.84
N ALA A 307 1.05 27.32 13.84
CA ALA A 307 0.49 28.31 14.76
C ALA A 307 0.07 27.73 16.12
N ALA A 308 0.02 26.40 16.26
CA ALA A 308 -0.47 25.73 17.45
C ALA A 308 0.48 25.90 18.64
N ARG A 309 -0.08 26.35 19.78
CA ARG A 309 0.67 26.50 21.06
C ARG A 309 0.51 25.30 21.99
N SER A 310 -0.48 24.46 21.72
CA SER A 310 -0.77 23.22 22.45
C SER A 310 -1.30 22.18 21.47
N PRO A 311 -1.15 20.87 21.75
CA PRO A 311 -1.74 19.82 20.94
C PRO A 311 -3.26 19.97 20.81
N THR A 312 -3.83 19.54 19.68
CA THR A 312 -5.28 19.38 19.55
C THR A 312 -5.77 18.19 20.39
N ASP A 313 -7.08 17.94 20.44
CA ASP A 313 -7.59 16.76 21.14
C ASP A 313 -7.00 15.47 20.57
N SER A 314 -6.55 14.60 21.47
CA SER A 314 -6.02 13.29 21.12
C SER A 314 -7.16 12.35 20.69
N ARG A 315 -6.92 11.60 19.61
CA ARG A 315 -7.87 10.64 19.02
C ARG A 315 -7.25 9.26 18.90
N SER A 316 -8.05 8.20 18.97
CA SER A 316 -7.54 6.82 18.95
C SER A 316 -7.11 6.38 17.55
N ILE A 317 -5.87 5.92 17.40
CA ILE A 317 -5.38 5.29 16.16
C ILE A 317 -6.19 4.01 15.88
N ALA A 318 -6.36 3.18 16.90
CA ALA A 318 -7.04 1.89 16.77
C ALA A 318 -8.49 2.07 16.28
N ALA A 319 -9.25 3.00 16.86
CA ALA A 319 -10.63 3.24 16.47
C ALA A 319 -10.75 3.93 15.10
N ASP A 320 -10.03 5.03 14.90
CA ASP A 320 -10.27 5.91 13.76
C ASP A 320 -9.53 5.47 12.49
N LEU A 321 -8.27 5.05 12.62
CA LEU A 321 -7.43 4.68 11.48
C LEU A 321 -7.54 3.19 11.17
N PHE A 322 -7.68 2.34 12.19
CA PHE A 322 -7.73 0.89 12.04
C PHE A 322 -9.11 0.27 12.22
N ARG A 323 -10.15 1.01 12.63
CA ARG A 323 -11.51 0.49 12.84
C ARG A 323 -11.56 -0.73 13.78
N CYS A 324 -10.78 -0.68 14.85
CA CYS A 324 -10.91 -1.62 15.97
C CYS A 324 -12.22 -1.33 16.73
N ALA A 325 -12.86 -2.37 17.25
CA ALA A 325 -13.94 -2.18 18.20
C ALA A 325 -13.38 -1.54 19.48
N GLN A 326 -14.14 -0.63 20.09
CA GLN A 326 -13.84 -0.08 21.40
C GLN A 326 -14.16 -1.08 22.50
#